data_AF-A0A1V9F2I4-F1
#
_entry.id   AF-A0A1V9F2I4-F1
#
_cell.length_a   1.000
_cell.length_b   1.000
_cell.length_c   1.000
_cell.angle_alpha   90.00
_cell.angle_beta   90.00
_cell.angle_gamma   90.00
#
_symmetry.space_group_name_H-M   'P 1'
#
loop_
_entity.id
_entity.type
_entity.pdbx_description
1 polymer ?
#
loop_
_entity_poly.entity_id
_entity_poly.type
_entity_poly.pdbx_seq_one_letter_code
_entity_poly.pdbx_strand_id
1 'polypeptide(L)' 'MQELLDYLQQFDTLNEQQAELVTSKANLLELPKETYFSEAGKMPKQIGFSTIENQLQRQ' A
#
# COMPACT_ATOMS: atom_id res chain seq x y z
N MET A 1 -2.74 -6.56 -1.95
CA MET A 1 -2.74 -6.75 -0.48
C MET A 1 -1.56 -7.60 -0.05
N GLN A 2 -1.32 -8.76 -0.66
CA GLN A 2 -0.19 -9.64 -0.29
C GLN A 2 1.17 -8.92 -0.27
N GLU A 3 1.48 -8.13 -1.30
CA GLU A 3 2.74 -7.37 -1.38
C GLU A 3 2.96 -6.41 -0.20
N LEU A 4 1.89 -5.81 0.35
CA LEU A 4 1.99 -4.95 1.53
C LEU A 4 2.37 -5.79 2.76
N LEU A 5 1.72 -6.94 2.96
CA LEU A 5 2.01 -7.83 4.08
C LEU A 5 3.44 -8.38 3.97
N ASP A 6 3.86 -8.80 2.78
CA ASP A 6 5.23 -9.28 2.52
C ASP A 6 6.28 -8.19 2.75
N TYR A 7 5.97 -6.93 2.38
CA TYR A 7 6.83 -5.80 2.67
C TYR A 7 6.96 -5.53 4.17
N LEU A 8 5.84 -5.52 4.90
CA LEU A 8 5.85 -5.32 6.35
C LEU A 8 6.60 -6.45 7.08
N GLN A 9 6.53 -7.68 6.56
CA GLN A 9 7.26 -8.83 7.11
C GLN A 9 8.79 -8.69 7.07
N GLN A 10 9.34 -7.77 6.28
CA GLN A 10 10.78 -7.50 6.24
C GLN A 10 11.27 -6.77 7.50
N PHE A 11 10.36 -6.13 8.24
CA PHE A 11 10.68 -5.37 9.45
C PHE A 11 10.40 -6.16 10.72
N ASP A 12 9.38 -7.01 10.71
CA ASP A 12 9.07 -7.93 11.81
C ASP A 12 8.14 -9.06 11.32
N THR A 13 8.04 -10.17 12.05
CA THR A 13 7.10 -11.24 11.72
C THR A 13 5.66 -10.81 12.03
N LEU A 14 4.77 -10.89 11.04
CA LEU A 14 3.34 -10.68 11.25
C LEU A 14 2.66 -12.01 11.56
N ASN A 15 1.97 -12.09 12.70
CA ASN A 15 1.05 -13.19 12.97
C ASN A 15 -0.30 -12.97 12.25
N GLU A 16 -1.15 -13.99 12.28
CA GLU A 16 -2.45 -13.98 11.59
C GLU A 16 -3.34 -12.81 12.04
N GLN A 17 -3.40 -12.51 13.33
CA GLN A 17 -4.21 -11.40 13.86
C GLN A 17 -3.69 -10.03 13.39
N GLN A 18 -2.37 -9.86 13.30
CA GLN A 18 -1.77 -8.63 12.82
C GLN A 18 -1.99 -8.46 11.31
N ALA A 19 -1.86 -9.54 10.53
CA ALA A 19 -2.14 -9.53 9.10
C ALA A 19 -3.61 -9.18 8.81
N GLU A 20 -4.54 -9.73 9.59
CA GLU A 20 -5.97 -9.40 9.51
C GLU A 20 -6.25 -7.93 9.90
N LEU A 21 -5.59 -7.44 10.96
CA LEU A 21 -5.71 -6.05 11.39
C LEU A 21 -5.20 -5.06 10.33
N VAL A 22 -4.06 -5.35 9.69
CA VAL A 22 -3.54 -4.53 8.59
C VAL A 22 -4.51 -4.56 7.41
N THR A 23 -4.95 -5.75 7.02
CA THR A 23 -5.84 -5.95 5.87
C THR A 23 -7.19 -5.27 6.05
N SER A 24 -7.76 -5.29 7.26
CA SER A 24 -9.04 -4.63 7.58
C SER A 24 -8.97 -3.10 7.59
N LYS A 25 -7.78 -2.51 7.75
CA LYS A 25 -7.59 -1.05 7.78
C LYS A 25 -7.02 -0.49 6.49
N ALA A 26 -6.38 -1.32 5.69
CA ALA A 26 -5.82 -0.93 4.41
C ALA A 26 -6.92 -0.89 3.33
N ASN A 27 -6.87 0.14 2.49
CA ASN A 27 -7.77 0.26 1.34
C ASN A 27 -6.95 0.17 0.06
N LEU A 28 -7.45 -0.60 -0.91
CA LEU A 28 -6.95 -0.50 -2.29
C LEU A 28 -7.45 0.81 -2.88
N LEU A 29 -6.52 1.65 -3.29
CA LEU A 29 -6.81 2.95 -3.89
C LEU A 29 -6.29 2.94 -5.32
N GLU A 30 -7.20 3.06 -6.28
CA GLU A 30 -6.84 3.39 -7.65
C GLU A 30 -6.64 4.91 -7.75
N LEU A 31 -5.48 5.34 -8.24
CA LEU A 31 -5.14 6.75 -8.39
C LEU A 31 -4.99 7.07 -9.88
N PRO A 32 -6.00 7.68 -10.51
CA PRO A 32 -5.93 8.06 -11.91
C PRO A 32 -4.79 9.04 -12.19
N LYS A 33 -4.31 9.03 -13.44
CA LYS A 33 -3.37 10.05 -13.91
C LYS A 33 -3.94 11.46 -13.68
N GLU A 34 -3.08 12.41 -13.34
CA GLU A 34 -3.43 13.80 -12.99
C GLU A 34 -4.17 13.98 -11.65
N THR A 35 -4.33 12.93 -10.84
CA THR A 35 -4.85 13.04 -9.46
C THR A 35 -3.72 12.98 -8.43
N TYR A 36 -3.90 13.64 -7.29
CA TYR A 36 -2.88 13.76 -6.25
C TYR A 36 -3.29 12.96 -5.01
N PHE A 37 -2.41 12.05 -4.56
CA PHE A 37 -2.58 11.33 -3.30
C PHE A 37 -2.45 12.25 -2.08
N SER A 38 -1.57 13.24 -2.18
CA SER A 38 -1.33 14.25 -1.16
C SER A 38 -1.08 15.59 -1.85
N GLU A 39 -1.70 16.65 -1.36
CA GLU A 39 -1.61 17.99 -1.92
C GLU A 39 -0.79 18.89 -1.00
N ALA A 40 0.12 19.68 -1.59
CA ALA A 40 0.92 20.64 -0.86
C ALA A 40 0.03 21.64 -0.11
N GLY A 41 0.37 21.93 1.15
CA GLY A 41 -0.40 22.84 2.01
C GLY A 41 -1.62 22.20 2.68
N LYS A 42 -1.96 20.93 2.39
CA LYS A 42 -2.99 20.18 3.14
C LYS A 42 -2.32 19.27 4.17
N MET A 43 -2.98 19.08 5.32
CA MET A 43 -2.55 18.10 6.31
C MET A 43 -2.79 16.68 5.76
N PRO A 44 -1.78 15.79 5.72
CA PRO A 44 -1.94 14.44 5.24
C PRO A 44 -2.83 13.63 6.18
N LYS A 45 -3.79 12.90 5.62
CA LYS A 45 -4.77 12.07 6.38
C LYS A 45 -4.52 10.56 6.25
N GLN A 46 -3.64 10.16 5.34
CA GLN A 46 -3.40 8.77 4.99
C GLN A 46 -1.96 8.57 4.50
N ILE A 47 -1.47 7.35 4.63
CA ILE A 47 -0.21 6.89 4.05
C ILE A 47 -0.51 5.84 2.97
N GLY A 48 0.32 5.80 1.93
CA GLY A 48 0.16 4.90 0.80
C GLY A 48 1.35 3.97 0.68
N PHE A 49 1.09 2.71 0.34
CA PHE A 49 2.09 1.76 -0.12
C PHE A 49 1.90 1.57 -1.61
N SER A 50 2.98 1.67 -2.38
CA SER A 50 2.96 1.52 -3.84
C SER A 50 4.17 0.70 -4.26
N THR A 51 3.96 -0.23 -5.19
CA THR A 51 5.01 -0.97 -5.86
C THR A 51 5.15 -0.47 -7.29
N ILE A 52 6.38 -0.48 -7.80
CA ILE A 52 6.62 -0.21 -9.22
C ILE A 52 6.44 -1.54 -9.93
N GLU A 53 5.24 -1.79 -10.46
CA GLU A 53 5.02 -2.96 -11.33
C GLU A 53 5.66 -2.70 -12.69
N ASN A 54 6.73 -3.44 -13.00
CA ASN A 54 7.38 -3.37 -14.30
C ASN A 54 6.59 -4.23 -15.31
N GLN A 55 5.89 -3.57 -16.24
CA GLN A 55 5.02 -4.19 -17.25
C GLN A 55 5.78 -5.17 -18.19
N LEU A 56 7.12 -5.22 -18.15
CA LEU A 56 7.96 -6.10 -18.96
C LEU A 56 7.90 -7.59 -18.58
N GLN A 57 7.22 -7.97 -17.48
CA GLN A 57 7.10 -9.37 -17.05
C GLN A 57 5.76 -10.04 -17.42
N ARG A 58 4.87 -9.36 -18.15
CA ARG A 58 3.71 -10.00 -18.78
C ARG A 58 4.05 -10.40 -20.21
N GLN A 59 4.80 -11.50 -20.36
CA GLN A 59 4.87 -12.29 -21.60
C GLN A 59 4.45 -13.72 -21.30
#